data_AF-A0A3M3G569-F1
#
_entry.id   AF-A0A3M3G569-F1
#
_cell.length_a   1.000
_cell.length_b   1.000
_cell.length_c   1.000
_cell.angle_alpha   90.00
_cell.angle_beta   90.00
_cell.angle_gamma   90.00
#
_symmetry.space_group_name_H-M   'P 1'
#
loop_
_entity.id
_entity.type
_entity.pdbx_description
1 polymer ?
#
loop_
_entity_poly.entity_id
_entity_poly.type
_entity_poly.pdbx_seq_one_letter_code
_entity_poly.pdbx_strand_id
1 'polypeptide(L)' 'MDGDYYSQAGKLFNLMSDDQKALLISNIAGAMGGVSSDIVQRQLQHFYRADPAYGEGIANALGIKLG' A
#
# COMPACT_ATOMS: atom_id res chain seq x y z
N MET A 1 11.17 12.27 -19.36
CA MET A 1 10.59 10.91 -19.38
C MET A 1 10.30 10.57 -17.94
N ASP A 2 9.14 10.99 -17.43
CA ASP A 2 8.78 10.75 -16.03
C ASP A 2 7.77 9.61 -15.99
N GLY A 3 8.28 8.37 -15.97
CA GLY A 3 7.49 7.14 -15.87
C GLY A 3 7.62 6.44 -14.52
N ASP A 4 8.39 7.02 -13.60
CA ASP A 4 8.68 6.41 -12.30
C ASP A 4 7.82 6.99 -11.19
N TYR A 5 6.56 6.55 -11.18
CA TYR A 5 5.56 6.94 -10.18
C TYR A 5 5.63 6.11 -8.90
N TYR A 6 6.46 5.06 -8.87
CA TYR A 6 6.42 4.03 -7.83
C TYR A 6 7.70 3.97 -7.01
N SER A 7 8.88 4.22 -7.59
CA SER A 7 10.13 4.05 -6.86
C SER A 7 10.29 5.04 -5.72
N GLN A 8 9.79 6.27 -5.85
CA GLN A 8 9.87 7.27 -4.80
C GLN A 8 9.04 6.86 -3.58
N ALA A 9 7.83 6.36 -3.82
CA ALA A 9 6.96 5.85 -2.76
C ALA A 9 7.56 4.60 -2.09
N GLY A 10 8.10 3.67 -2.88
CA GLY A 10 8.78 2.48 -2.35
C GLY A 10 10.02 2.81 -1.53
N LYS A 11 10.85 3.75 -2.00
CA LYS A 11 12.02 4.22 -1.26
C LYS A 11 11.63 4.88 0.06
N LEU A 12 10.62 5.74 0.05
CA LEU A 12 10.12 6.36 1.28
C LEU A 12 9.63 5.31 2.28
N PHE A 13 8.84 4.33 1.81
CA PHE A 13 8.38 3.22 2.64
C PHE A 13 9.54 2.43 3.23
N ASN A 14 10.57 2.13 2.43
CA ASN A 14 11.73 1.36 2.88
C ASN A 14 12.62 2.09 3.88
N LEU A 15 12.61 3.43 3.90
CA LEU A 15 13.32 4.24 4.89
C LEU A 15 12.61 4.33 6.24
N MET A 16 11.33 3.96 6.31
CA MET A 16 10.55 3.99 7.55
C MET A 16 10.91 2.84 8.48
N SER A 17 10.81 3.08 9.79
CA SER A 17 10.86 2.00 10.80
C SER A 17 9.64 1.09 10.71
N ASP A 18 9.70 -0.09 11.31
CA ASP A 18 8.59 -1.05 11.29
C ASP A 18 7.32 -0.46 11.93
N ASP A 19 7.46 0.31 13.02
CA ASP A 19 6.34 1.01 13.66
C ASP A 19 5.72 2.08 12.74
N GLN A 20 6.55 2.83 12.01
CA GLN A 20 6.09 3.83 11.05
C GLN A 20 5.36 3.18 9.87
N LYS A 21 5.89 2.05 9.37
CA LYS A 21 5.24 1.26 8.32
C LYS A 21 3.89 0.74 8.79
N ALA A 22 3.83 0.17 10.00
CA ALA A 22 2.59 -0.34 10.59
C ALA A 22 1.53 0.77 10.75
N LEU A 23 1.94 1.95 11.24
CA LEU A 23 1.06 3.12 11.35
C LEU A 23 0.55 3.59 9.99
N LEU A 24 1.43 3.70 9.00
CA LEU A 24 1.07 4.09 7.63
C LEU A 24 0.05 3.12 7.02
N ILE A 25 0.33 1.81 7.13
CA ILE A 25 -0.53 0.74 6.63
C ILE A 25 -1.91 0.82 7.29
N SER A 26 -1.95 0.92 8.61
CA SER A 26 -3.21 1.00 9.39
C SER A 26 -4.05 2.22 9.00
N ASN A 27 -3.42 3.39 8.86
CA ASN A 27 -4.10 4.61 8.45
C ASN A 27 -4.70 4.50 7.05
N ILE A 28 -3.97 3.90 6.10
CA ILE A 28 -4.45 3.70 4.73
C ILE A 28 -5.61 2.70 4.72
N ALA A 29 -5.47 1.58 5.42
CA ALA A 29 -6.53 0.58 5.53
C ALA A 29 -7.81 1.18 6.14
N GLY A 30 -7.68 1.98 7.21
CA GLY A 30 -8.80 2.70 7.82
C GLY A 30 -9.47 3.69 6.86
N ALA A 31 -8.68 4.44 6.08
CA ALA A 31 -9.20 5.37 5.07
C ALA A 31 -9.89 4.67 3.89
N MET A 32 -9.55 3.40 3.64
CA MET A 32 -10.18 2.58 2.59
C MET A 32 -11.46 1.88 3.05
N GLY A 33 -11.79 1.92 4.35
CA GLY A 33 -13.01 1.34 4.90
C GLY A 33 -14.26 2.04 4.36
N GLY A 34 -14.85 1.52 3.29
CA GLY A 34 -16.02 2.09 2.62
C GLY A 34 -15.80 2.43 1.14
N VAL A 35 -14.57 2.25 0.64
CA VAL A 35 -14.27 2.37 -0.79
C VAL A 35 -14.69 1.08 -1.51
N SER A 36 -15.21 1.19 -2.73
CA SER A 36 -15.58 0.05 -3.56
C SER A 36 -14.41 -0.92 -3.78
N SER A 37 -14.70 -2.23 -3.77
CA SER A 37 -13.68 -3.28 -3.82
C SER A 37 -12.80 -3.24 -5.07
N ASP A 38 -13.36 -2.83 -6.21
CA ASP A 38 -12.63 -2.67 -7.47
C ASP A 38 -11.61 -1.53 -7.40
N ILE A 39 -11.94 -0.44 -6.71
CA ILE A 39 -11.04 0.69 -6.49
C ILE A 39 -9.94 0.29 -5.51
N VAL A 40 -10.30 -0.39 -4.41
CA VAL A 40 -9.33 -0.90 -3.43
C VAL A 40 -8.33 -1.84 -4.11
N GLN A 41 -8.79 -2.77 -4.94
CA GLN A 41 -7.91 -3.70 -5.66
C GLN A 41 -6.94 -2.97 -6.60
N ARG A 42 -7.40 -1.97 -7.35
CA ARG A 42 -6.53 -1.14 -8.20
C ARG A 42 -5.49 -0.40 -7.37
N GLN A 43 -5.89 0.18 -6.25
CA GLN A 43 -4.99 0.93 -5.40
C GLN A 43 -3.93 0.02 -4.74
N LEU A 44 -4.31 -1.19 -4.32
CA LEU A 44 -3.37 -2.21 -3.83
C LEU A 44 -2.32 -2.58 -4.88
N GLN A 45 -2.70 -2.69 -6.16
CA GLN A 45 -1.71 -2.94 -7.23
C GLN A 45 -0.70 -1.80 -7.37
N HIS A 46 -1.11 -0.55 -7.17
CA HIS A 46 -0.18 0.59 -7.18
C HIS A 46 0.79 0.54 -6.00
N PHE A 47 0.32 0.20 -4.80
CA PHE A 47 1.19 0.03 -3.63
C PHE A 47 2.15 -1.14 -3.80
N TYR A 48 1.69 -2.27 -4.35
CA TYR A 48 2.54 -3.43 -4.64
C TYR A 48 3.63 -3.12 -5.68
N ARG A 49 3.32 -2.29 -6.68
CA ARG A 49 4.32 -1.78 -7.64
C ARG A 49 5.36 -0.85 -7.00
N ALA A 50 4.99 -0.12 -5.95
CA ALA A 50 5.90 0.71 -5.20
C ALA A 50 6.82 -0.13 -4.31
N ASP A 51 6.25 -1.06 -3.54
CA ASP A 51 6.97 -2.06 -2.77
C ASP A 51 6.04 -3.25 -2.44
N PRO A 52 6.45 -4.51 -2.67
CA PRO A 52 5.60 -5.66 -2.37
C PRO A 52 5.13 -5.74 -0.91
N ALA A 53 6.01 -5.46 0.06
CA ALA A 53 5.67 -5.49 1.48
C ALA A 53 4.69 -4.38 1.85
N TYR A 54 4.74 -3.25 1.13
CA TYR A 54 3.77 -2.17 1.32
C TYR A 54 2.37 -2.56 0.85
N GLY A 55 2.27 -3.12 -0.38
CA GLY A 55 1.00 -3.61 -0.92
C GLY A 55 0.40 -4.74 -0.10
N GLU A 56 1.22 -5.72 0.30
CA GLU A 56 0.81 -6.85 1.13
C GLU A 56 0.38 -6.41 2.53
N GLY A 57 1.09 -5.45 3.14
CA GLY A 57 0.73 -4.91 4.44
C GLY A 57 -0.67 -4.31 4.45
N ILE A 58 -1.00 -3.49 3.44
CA ILE A 58 -2.33 -2.89 3.31
C ILE A 58 -3.38 -3.96 2.99
N ALA A 59 -3.08 -4.91 2.11
CA ALA A 59 -4.01 -5.99 1.79
C ALA A 59 -4.36 -6.83 3.02
N ASN A 60 -3.36 -7.19 3.82
CA ASN A 60 -3.54 -7.91 5.08
C ASN A 60 -4.38 -7.10 6.09
N ALA A 61 -4.10 -5.80 6.23
CA ALA A 61 -4.87 -4.92 7.11
C ALA A 61 -6.34 -4.76 6.68
N LEU A 62 -6.62 -4.89 5.38
CA LEU A 62 -7.98 -4.89 4.82
C LEU A 62 -8.63 -6.28 4.80
N GLY A 63 -7.92 -7.34 5.18
CA GLY A 63 -8.40 -8.73 5.08
C GLY A 63 -8.55 -9.23 3.65
N ILE A 64 -7.85 -8.61 2.70
CA ILE A 64 -7.89 -8.96 1.27
C ILE A 64 -6.69 -9.84 0.95
N LYS A 65 -6.93 -10.99 0.33
CA LYS A 65 -5.85 -11.81 -0.23
C LYS A 65 -5.46 -11.28 -1.60
N LEU A 66 -4.22 -10.83 -1.75
CA LEU A 66 -3.59 -10.65 -3.06
C LEU A 66 -3.35 -12.07 -3.62
N GLY A 67 -4.11 -12.42 -4.65
CA GLY A 67 -4.00 -13.70 -5.37
C GLY A 67 -3.11 -13.59 -6.59
#